data_AF-A0A970SWR7-F1
#
_entry.id   AF-A0A970SWR7-F1
#
_cell.length_a   1.000
_cell.length_b   1.000
_cell.length_c   1.000
_cell.angle_alpha   90.00
_cell.angle_beta   90.00
_cell.angle_gamma   90.00
#
_symmetry.space_group_name_H-M   'P 1'
#
loop_
_entity.id
_entity.type
_entity.pdbx_description
1 polymer ?
#
loop_
_entity_poly.entity_id
_entity_poly.type
_entity_poly.pdbx_seq_one_letter_code
_entity_poly.pdbx_strand_id
1 'polypeptide(L)'
;MAKSNELEKLMNDHLQNLTDQAKLYDAGDDEAAIQMAFSARAIFQEREQSGSLFSQLGLQNLSFLLSTTTQYIPGQPKPYYGLLDRKCLEGELPGQGTGELTPISQLDSEFVNKWHSFGDWWQELVANGDGYSLSRQDVVLMIADQATGTGPEQETGHTSVVYDDATGWIYTGPGGESLFEKKHAYASMIQIAYEILKSFEYHGKIKSYTRKVQTKLNAIYFNDKLYFASYGCEKYPMTAAALVDPRKERIETREVCFDSLNFKDGTKNGRVVAI
;
A
#
# COMPACT_ATOMS: atom_id res chain seq x y z
N MET A 1 -30.03 10.92 -10.62
CA MET A 1 -28.97 11.80 -11.17
C MET A 1 -28.35 12.72 -10.12
N ALA A 2 -29.12 13.48 -9.33
CA ALA A 2 -28.56 14.37 -8.29
C ALA A 2 -27.64 13.67 -7.25
N LYS A 3 -28.08 12.53 -6.69
CA LYS A 3 -27.30 11.76 -5.70
C LYS A 3 -25.97 11.20 -6.24
N SER A 4 -25.89 10.85 -7.53
CA SER A 4 -24.64 10.38 -8.16
C SER A 4 -23.61 11.51 -8.23
N ASN A 5 -24.07 12.69 -8.63
CA ASN A 5 -23.22 13.87 -8.75
C ASN A 5 -22.66 14.33 -7.38
N GLU A 6 -23.45 14.20 -6.31
CA GLU A 6 -22.99 14.47 -4.94
C GLU A 6 -21.92 13.48 -4.47
N LEU A 7 -22.10 12.17 -4.73
CA LEU A 7 -21.11 11.15 -4.36
C LEU A 7 -19.81 11.28 -5.17
N GLU A 8 -19.92 11.60 -6.46
CA GLU A 8 -18.77 11.88 -7.31
C GLU A 8 -18.01 13.12 -6.82
N LYS A 9 -18.74 14.18 -6.42
CA LYS A 9 -18.13 15.36 -5.81
C LYS A 9 -17.40 15.00 -4.51
N LEU A 10 -18.02 14.26 -3.60
CA LEU A 10 -17.39 13.82 -2.35
C LEU A 10 -16.13 12.98 -2.59
N MET A 11 -16.17 12.07 -3.56
CA MET A 11 -14.99 11.30 -3.98
C MET A 11 -13.88 12.24 -4.45
N ASN A 12 -14.19 13.19 -5.33
CA ASN A 12 -13.22 14.16 -5.83
C ASN A 12 -12.65 15.05 -4.72
N ASP A 13 -13.46 15.47 -3.75
CA ASP A 13 -13.03 16.26 -2.60
C ASP A 13 -12.01 15.45 -1.76
N HIS A 14 -12.25 14.15 -1.52
CA HIS A 14 -11.31 13.30 -0.80
C HIS A 14 -10.02 13.01 -1.58
N LEU A 15 -10.09 12.82 -2.91
CA LEU A 15 -8.91 12.67 -3.78
C LEU A 15 -8.08 13.96 -3.83
N GLN A 16 -8.74 15.11 -3.89
CA GLN A 16 -8.07 16.41 -3.82
C GLN A 16 -7.39 16.59 -2.45
N ASN A 17 -8.07 16.24 -1.36
CA ASN A 17 -7.48 16.28 -0.03
C ASN A 17 -6.25 15.36 0.06
N LEU A 18 -6.30 14.12 -0.44
CA LEU A 18 -5.12 13.24 -0.49
C LEU A 18 -3.94 13.90 -1.22
N THR A 19 -4.21 14.57 -2.34
CA THR A 19 -3.19 15.27 -3.13
C THR A 19 -2.55 16.42 -2.35
N ASP A 20 -3.36 17.21 -1.64
CA ASP A 20 -2.85 18.38 -0.93
C ASP A 20 -2.14 17.99 0.37
N GLN A 21 -2.63 16.97 1.08
CA GLN A 21 -1.96 16.44 2.27
C GLN A 21 -0.64 15.75 1.94
N ALA A 22 -0.52 15.07 0.79
CA ALA A 22 0.75 14.51 0.34
C ALA A 22 1.82 15.60 0.18
N LYS A 23 1.46 16.77 -0.38
CA LYS A 23 2.38 17.92 -0.51
C LYS A 23 2.80 18.49 0.84
N LEU A 24 1.88 18.55 1.81
CA LEU A 24 2.19 19.02 3.17
C LEU A 24 3.16 18.07 3.87
N TYR A 25 2.95 16.75 3.72
CA TYR A 25 3.86 15.75 4.25
C TYR A 25 5.26 15.86 3.63
N ASP A 26 5.35 16.00 2.30
CA ASP A 26 6.64 16.20 1.61
C ASP A 26 7.33 17.52 2.03
N ALA A 27 6.57 18.50 2.52
CA ALA A 27 7.08 19.75 3.10
C ALA A 27 7.48 19.63 4.58
N GLY A 28 7.34 18.44 5.20
CA GLY A 28 7.73 18.15 6.58
C GLY A 28 6.59 18.13 7.60
N ASP A 29 5.33 18.26 7.18
CA ASP A 29 4.17 18.12 8.08
C ASP A 29 3.72 16.65 8.17
N ASP A 30 4.35 15.91 9.09
CA ASP A 30 4.05 14.49 9.31
C ASP A 30 2.57 14.23 9.69
N GLU A 31 1.88 15.20 10.31
CA GLU A 31 0.48 15.04 10.72
C GLU A 31 -0.50 15.01 9.53
N ALA A 32 -0.06 15.47 8.35
CA ALA A 32 -0.82 15.35 7.11
C ALA A 32 -1.19 13.89 6.80
N ALA A 33 -0.39 12.91 7.27
CA ALA A 33 -0.70 11.48 7.17
C ALA A 33 -2.03 11.10 7.86
N ILE A 34 -2.41 11.78 8.95
CA ILE A 34 -3.69 11.56 9.63
C ILE A 34 -4.86 11.95 8.73
N GLN A 35 -4.75 13.11 8.09
CA GLN A 35 -5.78 13.61 7.18
C GLN A 35 -5.90 12.72 5.93
N MET A 36 -4.77 12.18 5.44
CA MET A 36 -4.77 11.18 4.38
C MET A 36 -5.50 9.90 4.79
N ALA A 37 -5.23 9.39 5.99
CA ALA A 37 -5.90 8.20 6.52
C ALA A 37 -7.42 8.40 6.64
N PHE A 38 -7.88 9.59 7.07
CA PHE A 38 -9.31 9.90 7.09
C PHE A 38 -9.94 9.90 5.69
N SER A 39 -9.28 10.50 4.69
CA SER A 39 -9.75 10.44 3.31
C SER A 39 -9.80 9.00 2.78
N ALA A 40 -8.74 8.22 2.97
CA ALA A 40 -8.68 6.83 2.52
C ALA A 40 -9.78 5.98 3.17
N ARG A 41 -9.98 6.14 4.49
CA ARG A 41 -11.06 5.47 5.22
C ARG A 41 -12.44 5.88 4.69
N ALA A 42 -12.69 7.16 4.41
CA ALA A 42 -13.97 7.59 3.83
C ALA A 42 -14.19 6.99 2.43
N ILE A 43 -13.14 6.89 1.62
CA ILE A 43 -13.20 6.31 0.29
C ILE A 43 -13.52 4.80 0.36
N PHE A 44 -12.82 4.04 1.20
CA PHE A 44 -12.78 2.57 1.11
C PHE A 44 -13.43 1.80 2.26
N GLN A 45 -13.51 2.35 3.46
CA GLN A 45 -14.00 1.61 4.61
C GLN A 45 -15.52 1.52 4.58
N GLU A 46 -16.03 0.30 4.51
CA GLU A 46 -17.44 -0.01 4.75
C GLU A 46 -17.77 0.21 6.25
N ARG A 47 -18.94 0.79 6.53
CA ARG A 47 -19.49 0.88 7.90
C ARG A 47 -20.83 0.17 7.94
N GLU A 48 -21.21 -0.36 9.10
CA GLU A 48 -22.45 -1.15 9.28
C GLU A 48 -23.72 -0.46 8.73
N GLN A 49 -23.76 0.87 8.77
CA GLN A 49 -24.94 1.67 8.38
C GLN A 49 -24.75 2.47 7.09
N SER A 50 -23.55 2.48 6.51
CA SER A 50 -23.25 3.25 5.29
C SER A 50 -22.12 2.60 4.51
N GLY A 51 -22.37 2.36 3.22
CA GLY A 51 -21.33 1.82 2.36
C GLY A 51 -20.16 2.79 2.20
N SER A 52 -18.99 2.29 1.82
CA SER A 52 -17.85 3.15 1.41
C SER A 52 -18.23 4.01 0.18
N LEU A 53 -17.56 5.14 -0.05
CA LEU A 53 -17.79 5.89 -1.30
C LEU A 53 -17.49 5.03 -2.54
N PHE A 54 -16.48 4.16 -2.43
CA PHE A 54 -16.08 3.26 -3.49
C PHE A 54 -17.17 2.23 -3.84
N SER A 55 -17.88 1.68 -2.85
CA SER A 55 -19.02 0.77 -3.08
C SER A 55 -20.27 1.50 -3.54
N GLN A 56 -20.57 2.66 -2.95
CA GLN A 56 -21.73 3.47 -3.32
C GLN A 56 -21.68 3.93 -4.79
N LEU A 57 -20.47 4.14 -5.33
CA LEU A 57 -20.24 4.44 -6.75
C LEU A 57 -20.11 3.18 -7.63
N GLY A 58 -20.21 1.97 -7.06
CA GLY A 58 -20.14 0.71 -7.80
C GLY A 58 -18.74 0.36 -8.33
N LEU A 59 -17.67 0.94 -7.76
CA LEU A 59 -16.30 0.81 -8.30
C LEU A 59 -15.60 -0.50 -7.89
N GLN A 60 -16.08 -1.20 -6.87
CA GLN A 60 -15.45 -2.40 -6.29
C GLN A 60 -15.13 -3.50 -7.31
N ASN A 61 -16.02 -3.72 -8.28
CA ASN A 61 -15.88 -4.78 -9.28
C ASN A 61 -15.35 -4.27 -10.63
N LEU A 62 -15.16 -2.95 -10.76
CA LEU A 62 -14.82 -2.30 -12.03
C LEU A 62 -13.39 -1.78 -12.04
N SER A 63 -12.86 -1.44 -10.87
CA SER A 63 -11.57 -0.77 -10.72
C SER A 63 -10.54 -1.70 -10.09
N PHE A 64 -9.35 -1.70 -10.68
CA PHE A 64 -8.15 -2.32 -10.13
C PHE A 64 -7.25 -1.26 -9.54
N LEU A 65 -6.67 -1.50 -8.37
CA LEU A 65 -5.79 -0.55 -7.70
C LEU A 65 -4.33 -0.94 -7.91
N LEU A 66 -3.50 0.07 -8.14
CA LEU A 66 -2.05 -0.05 -8.22
C LEU A 66 -1.52 -0.54 -6.86
N SER A 67 -0.65 -1.54 -6.89
CA SER A 67 0.16 -1.93 -5.75
C SER A 67 1.63 -1.79 -6.08
N THR A 68 2.37 -1.16 -5.17
CA THR A 68 3.81 -1.00 -5.21
C THR A 68 4.51 -1.86 -4.17
N THR A 69 3.85 -2.90 -3.65
CA THR A 69 4.48 -3.77 -2.63
C THR A 69 5.74 -4.43 -3.16
N THR A 70 6.79 -4.43 -2.35
CA THR A 70 8.02 -5.18 -2.63
C THR A 70 7.86 -6.67 -2.40
N GLN A 71 8.92 -7.42 -2.66
CA GLN A 71 8.97 -8.85 -2.39
C GLN A 71 8.99 -9.11 -0.89
N TYR A 72 8.00 -9.86 -0.40
CA TYR A 72 8.07 -10.45 0.93
C TYR A 72 8.98 -11.68 0.90
N ILE A 73 10.03 -11.66 1.72
CA ILE A 73 10.97 -12.78 1.88
C ILE A 73 10.85 -13.33 3.32
N PRO A 74 10.05 -14.38 3.51
CA PRO A 74 10.00 -15.14 4.76
C PRO A 74 11.34 -15.58 5.33
N GLY A 75 11.41 -15.60 6.66
CA GLY A 75 12.58 -16.08 7.40
C GLY A 75 13.75 -15.10 7.46
N GLN A 76 13.59 -13.88 6.93
CA GLN A 76 14.55 -12.81 7.18
C GLN A 76 14.46 -12.36 8.66
N PRO A 77 15.60 -12.09 9.33
CA PRO A 77 15.62 -11.64 10.72
C PRO A 77 15.08 -10.22 10.89
N LYS A 78 14.90 -9.48 9.79
CA LYS A 78 14.38 -8.10 9.81
C LYS A 78 12.89 -8.11 9.46
N PRO A 79 12.09 -7.23 10.08
CA PRO A 79 10.71 -7.04 9.67
C PRO A 79 10.62 -6.65 8.20
N TYR A 80 9.54 -7.10 7.57
CA TYR A 80 9.15 -6.75 6.21
C TYR A 80 8.33 -5.46 6.24
N TYR A 81 8.70 -4.50 5.40
CA TYR A 81 7.93 -3.29 5.13
C TYR A 81 7.75 -3.16 3.61
N GLY A 82 6.64 -3.68 3.11
CA GLY A 82 6.36 -3.81 1.68
C GLY A 82 6.20 -2.50 0.93
N LEU A 83 5.85 -1.41 1.62
CA LEU A 83 5.58 -0.09 1.02
C LEU A 83 6.74 0.90 1.14
N LEU A 84 7.76 0.55 1.91
CA LEU A 84 8.85 1.43 2.27
C LEU A 84 10.18 0.81 1.87
N ASP A 85 11.17 1.65 1.64
CA ASP A 85 12.56 1.25 1.61
C ASP A 85 13.40 2.22 2.44
N ARG A 86 14.69 1.93 2.57
CA ARG A 86 15.67 2.74 3.28
C ARG A 86 16.39 3.63 2.30
N LYS A 87 16.43 4.91 2.61
CA LYS A 87 17.32 5.85 1.95
C LYS A 87 18.43 6.23 2.90
N CYS A 88 19.67 5.92 2.50
CA CYS A 88 20.85 6.40 3.18
C CYS A 88 21.18 7.79 2.63
N LEU A 89 21.26 8.78 3.51
CA LEU A 89 21.65 10.14 3.19
C LEU A 89 23.12 10.32 3.54
N GLU A 90 23.92 10.82 2.60
CA GLU A 90 25.31 11.17 2.88
C GLU A 90 25.36 12.41 3.79
N GLY A 91 26.23 12.37 4.80
CA GLY A 91 26.50 13.53 5.65
C GLY A 91 27.57 14.43 5.04
N GLU A 92 27.67 15.67 5.53
CA GLU A 92 28.68 16.65 5.08
C GLU A 92 30.12 16.16 5.35
N LEU A 93 30.31 15.28 6.34
CA LEU A 93 31.60 14.65 6.65
C LEU A 93 31.53 13.12 6.52
N PRO A 94 32.65 12.46 6.17
CA PRO A 94 32.73 11.00 6.14
C PRO A 94 32.24 10.37 7.45
N GLY A 95 31.31 9.43 7.32
CA GLY A 95 30.70 8.74 8.46
C GLY A 95 29.46 9.42 9.04
N GLN A 96 29.10 10.67 8.67
CA GLN A 96 27.95 11.43 9.20
C GLN A 96 26.62 11.21 8.46
N GLY A 97 26.48 10.10 7.74
CA GLY A 97 25.23 9.80 7.05
C GLY A 97 24.06 9.58 8.02
N THR A 98 22.86 9.91 7.56
CA THR A 98 21.59 9.59 8.25
C THR A 98 20.80 8.57 7.42
N GLY A 99 19.79 7.94 8.03
CA GLY A 99 18.89 7.02 7.36
C GLY A 99 17.44 7.47 7.54
N GLU A 100 16.68 7.51 6.45
CA GLU A 100 15.23 7.73 6.50
C GLU A 100 14.46 6.58 5.85
N LEU A 101 13.24 6.34 6.34
CA LEU A 101 12.27 5.51 5.64
C LEU A 101 11.67 6.33 4.49
N THR A 102 11.64 5.75 3.30
CA THR A 102 11.18 6.43 2.09
C THR A 102 10.11 5.59 1.39
N PRO A 103 8.96 6.18 1.01
CA PRO A 103 7.98 5.54 0.13
C PRO A 103 8.64 5.07 -1.16
N ILE A 104 8.39 3.82 -1.58
CA ILE A 104 9.01 3.23 -2.78
C ILE A 104 8.80 4.07 -4.03
N SER A 105 7.63 4.71 -4.17
CA SER A 105 7.32 5.59 -5.30
C SER A 105 8.27 6.78 -5.45
N GLN A 106 8.91 7.22 -4.37
CA GLN A 106 9.90 8.30 -4.40
C GLN A 106 11.28 7.80 -4.82
N LEU A 107 11.52 6.49 -4.77
CA LEU A 107 12.79 5.87 -5.17
C LEU A 107 12.75 5.41 -6.63
N ASP A 108 11.63 4.81 -7.03
CA ASP A 108 11.39 4.45 -8.42
C ASP A 108 9.88 4.43 -8.71
N SER A 109 9.45 5.40 -9.52
CA SER A 109 8.05 5.58 -9.93
C SER A 109 7.54 4.51 -10.90
N GLU A 110 8.43 3.68 -11.46
CA GLU A 110 8.12 2.60 -12.38
C GLU A 110 8.27 1.21 -11.75
N PHE A 111 8.67 1.14 -10.47
CA PHE A 111 9.11 -0.05 -9.74
C PHE A 111 8.00 -1.07 -9.47
N VAL A 112 7.46 -1.65 -10.54
CA VAL A 112 6.51 -2.76 -10.54
C VAL A 112 5.04 -2.34 -10.42
N ASN A 113 4.44 -2.03 -11.57
CA ASN A 113 3.00 -1.82 -11.73
C ASN A 113 2.21 -3.14 -11.62
N LYS A 114 1.96 -3.62 -10.40
CA LYS A 114 0.95 -4.67 -10.09
C LYS A 114 -0.41 -4.00 -9.93
N TRP A 115 -1.45 -4.68 -10.40
CA TRP A 115 -2.82 -4.20 -10.25
C TRP A 115 -3.68 -5.26 -9.61
N HIS A 116 -4.42 -4.89 -8.57
CA HIS A 116 -5.18 -5.80 -7.74
C HIS A 116 -6.66 -5.42 -7.72
N SER A 117 -7.53 -6.41 -7.52
CA SER A 117 -8.91 -6.12 -7.15
C SER A 117 -8.91 -5.29 -5.85
N PHE A 118 -9.99 -4.57 -5.57
CA PHE A 118 -10.06 -3.78 -4.34
C PHE A 118 -9.83 -4.63 -3.08
N GLY A 119 -10.50 -5.78 -2.97
CA GLY A 119 -10.34 -6.66 -1.81
C GLY A 119 -8.90 -7.13 -1.63
N ASP A 120 -8.27 -7.55 -2.73
CA ASP A 120 -6.88 -8.00 -2.70
C ASP A 120 -5.92 -6.86 -2.35
N TRP A 121 -6.07 -5.68 -2.95
CA TRP A 121 -5.24 -4.51 -2.65
C TRP A 121 -5.36 -4.07 -1.19
N TRP A 122 -6.59 -4.07 -0.67
CA TRP A 122 -6.91 -3.61 0.68
C TRP A 122 -6.38 -4.57 1.76
N GLN A 123 -6.39 -5.88 1.47
CA GLN A 123 -5.90 -6.94 2.36
C GLN A 123 -4.45 -7.37 2.09
N GLU A 124 -3.79 -6.82 1.08
CA GLU A 124 -2.43 -7.20 0.76
C GLU A 124 -1.48 -6.87 1.91
N LEU A 125 -0.58 -7.81 2.22
CA LEU A 125 0.43 -7.72 3.26
C LEU A 125 1.43 -6.60 2.93
N VAL A 126 1.45 -5.57 3.78
CA VAL A 126 2.34 -4.41 3.65
C VAL A 126 3.36 -4.31 4.77
N ALA A 127 3.15 -4.99 5.90
CA ALA A 127 4.18 -5.15 6.91
C ALA A 127 4.06 -6.51 7.61
N ASN A 128 5.19 -7.10 7.99
CA ASN A 128 5.21 -8.36 8.72
C ASN A 128 6.45 -8.48 9.61
N GLY A 129 6.26 -8.78 10.88
CA GLY A 129 7.34 -8.95 11.86
C GLY A 129 6.98 -9.98 12.92
N ASP A 130 7.77 -10.04 13.98
CA ASP A 130 7.50 -10.91 15.12
C ASP A 130 6.28 -10.39 15.88
N GLY A 131 5.19 -11.14 15.84
CA GLY A 131 3.95 -10.82 16.54
C GLY A 131 3.01 -9.84 15.82
N TYR A 132 3.29 -9.47 14.56
CA TYR A 132 2.36 -8.63 13.79
C TYR A 132 2.41 -8.89 12.28
N SER A 133 1.26 -8.70 11.64
CA SER A 133 1.07 -8.63 10.19
C SER A 133 0.07 -7.54 9.88
N LEU A 134 0.39 -6.65 8.94
CA LEU A 134 -0.47 -5.52 8.57
C LEU A 134 -0.79 -5.52 7.09
N SER A 135 -2.03 -5.17 6.75
CA SER A 135 -2.46 -4.73 5.43
C SER A 135 -2.63 -3.21 5.35
N ARG A 136 -2.93 -2.70 4.14
CA ARG A 136 -3.28 -1.29 3.94
C ARG A 136 -4.48 -0.87 4.77
N GLN A 137 -5.47 -1.75 4.90
CA GLN A 137 -6.61 -1.50 5.77
C GLN A 137 -6.16 -1.24 7.20
N ASP A 138 -5.30 -2.10 7.74
CA ASP A 138 -4.85 -1.97 9.13
C ASP A 138 -4.11 -0.66 9.32
N VAL A 139 -3.20 -0.29 8.41
CA VAL A 139 -2.47 0.99 8.46
C VAL A 139 -3.43 2.19 8.45
N VAL A 140 -4.40 2.21 7.53
CA VAL A 140 -5.37 3.31 7.41
C VAL A 140 -6.23 3.43 8.66
N LEU A 141 -6.78 2.32 9.16
CA LEU A 141 -7.65 2.33 10.34
C LEU A 141 -6.88 2.68 11.61
N MET A 142 -5.68 2.13 11.76
CA MET A 142 -4.78 2.41 12.88
C MET A 142 -4.50 3.90 13.03
N ILE A 143 -4.13 4.59 11.94
CA ILE A 143 -3.88 6.04 11.97
C ILE A 143 -5.17 6.82 12.24
N ALA A 144 -6.26 6.45 11.55
CA ALA A 144 -7.52 7.19 11.65
C ALA A 144 -8.20 7.06 13.03
N ASP A 145 -8.24 5.85 13.60
CA ASP A 145 -8.96 5.58 14.85
C ASP A 145 -8.20 6.08 16.09
N GLN A 146 -6.86 6.12 16.02
CA GLN A 146 -6.03 6.73 17.06
C GLN A 146 -6.25 8.23 17.14
N ALA A 147 -6.35 8.92 16.00
CA ALA A 147 -6.60 10.36 15.96
C ALA A 147 -7.97 10.77 16.53
N THR A 148 -8.96 9.86 16.49
CA THR A 148 -10.29 10.10 17.07
C THR A 148 -10.43 9.60 18.51
N GLY A 149 -9.40 8.97 19.09
CA GLY A 149 -9.47 8.36 20.42
C GLY A 149 -10.45 7.19 20.52
N THR A 150 -10.82 6.59 19.38
CA THR A 150 -11.80 5.50 19.26
C THR A 150 -11.16 4.18 18.88
N GLY A 151 -9.85 4.04 19.06
CA GLY A 151 -9.17 2.77 18.84
C GLY A 151 -9.84 1.68 19.68
N PRO A 152 -10.07 0.46 19.14
CA PRO A 152 -10.33 -0.69 19.99
C PRO A 152 -9.18 -0.83 21.00
N GLU A 153 -9.37 -1.56 22.10
CA GLU A 153 -8.25 -2.14 22.85
C GLU A 153 -7.42 -2.96 21.84
N GLN A 154 -6.49 -2.31 21.14
CA GLN A 154 -5.68 -2.91 20.10
C GLN A 154 -4.85 -3.99 20.79
N GLU A 155 -4.88 -5.20 20.23
CA GLU A 155 -3.93 -6.24 20.61
C GLU A 155 -2.53 -5.61 20.68
N THR A 156 -1.85 -5.83 21.79
CA THR A 156 -0.66 -5.10 22.24
C THR A 156 0.51 -5.07 21.24
N GLY A 157 0.45 -5.85 20.15
CA GLY A 157 1.43 -5.84 19.06
C GLY A 157 1.22 -4.78 17.97
N HIS A 158 0.04 -4.16 17.87
CA HIS A 158 -0.26 -3.19 16.80
C HIS A 158 0.14 -1.74 17.14
N THR A 159 0.19 -1.40 18.42
CA THR A 159 0.56 -0.05 18.90
C THR A 159 2.05 0.26 18.73
N SER A 160 2.92 -0.76 18.78
CA SER A 160 4.36 -0.57 18.53
C SER A 160 4.66 -0.20 17.09
N VAL A 161 3.91 -0.66 16.09
CA VAL A 161 4.20 -0.35 14.67
C VAL A 161 3.92 1.12 14.29
N VAL A 162 3.08 1.83 15.06
CA VAL A 162 2.77 3.25 14.78
C VAL A 162 3.82 4.20 15.33
N TYR A 163 4.35 3.89 16.51
CA TYR A 163 5.10 4.86 17.33
C TYR A 163 6.41 4.32 17.90
N ASP A 164 6.66 3.02 17.78
CA ASP A 164 7.91 2.45 18.25
C ASP A 164 8.96 2.55 17.13
N ASP A 165 10.09 3.16 17.48
CA ASP A 165 11.28 3.24 16.64
C ASP A 165 11.91 1.83 16.43
N ALA A 166 11.30 0.78 17.00
CA ALA A 166 11.66 -0.63 16.89
C ALA A 166 11.36 -1.26 15.51
N THR A 167 11.78 -0.57 14.45
CA THR A 167 11.78 -1.01 13.06
C THR A 167 12.60 -2.29 12.83
N GLY A 168 13.51 -2.61 13.76
CA GLY A 168 14.60 -3.58 13.59
C GLY A 168 15.61 -3.17 12.50
N TRP A 169 15.42 -2.02 11.87
CA TRP A 169 16.32 -1.43 10.89
C TRP A 169 17.20 -0.42 11.63
N ILE A 170 18.49 -0.71 11.62
CA ILE A 170 19.54 0.15 12.17
C ILE A 170 20.38 0.69 11.01
N TYR A 171 20.80 1.95 11.11
CA TYR A 171 21.89 2.48 10.30
C TYR A 171 23.07 2.80 11.21
N THR A 172 24.28 2.62 10.69
CA THR A 172 25.51 2.92 11.43
C THR A 172 26.02 4.28 10.99
N GLY A 173 25.95 5.25 11.90
CA GLY A 173 26.53 6.59 11.76
C GLY A 173 27.77 6.78 12.65
N PRO A 174 28.31 8.00 12.79
CA PRO A 174 29.53 8.24 13.56
C PRO A 174 29.25 8.25 15.07
N GLY A 175 27.99 8.40 15.47
CA GLY A 175 27.51 8.27 16.85
C GLY A 175 27.18 6.84 17.27
N GLY A 176 27.36 5.85 16.39
CA GLY A 176 26.97 4.45 16.61
C GLY A 176 25.77 4.02 15.77
N GLU A 177 25.09 2.97 16.24
CA GLU A 177 23.84 2.52 15.63
C GLU A 177 22.70 3.49 15.99
N SER A 178 21.96 3.92 14.97
CA SER A 178 20.80 4.79 15.10
C SER A 178 19.59 4.16 14.41
N LEU A 179 18.40 4.46 14.92
CA LEU A 179 17.12 4.04 14.34
C LEU A 179 16.72 5.02 13.22
N PHE A 180 16.02 4.52 12.20
CA PHE A 180 15.52 5.36 11.12
C PHE A 180 14.44 6.32 11.63
N GLU A 181 14.62 7.62 11.42
CA GLU A 181 13.61 8.63 11.76
C GLU A 181 12.46 8.57 10.74
N LYS A 182 11.30 8.06 11.19
CA LYS A 182 9.93 8.35 10.72
C LYS A 182 8.97 7.29 11.26
N LYS A 183 7.75 7.69 11.63
CA LYS A 183 6.68 6.76 11.99
C LYS A 183 6.32 5.89 10.78
N HIS A 184 6.60 4.60 10.83
CA HIS A 184 6.36 3.64 9.73
C HIS A 184 4.97 3.75 9.13
N ALA A 185 3.96 3.84 10.00
CA ALA A 185 2.57 3.96 9.58
C ALA A 185 2.37 5.22 8.71
N TYR A 186 2.95 6.35 9.09
CA TYR A 186 2.77 7.62 8.39
C TYR A 186 3.45 7.60 7.03
N ALA A 187 4.71 7.15 6.98
CA ALA A 187 5.41 6.98 5.70
C ALA A 187 4.66 5.99 4.77
N SER A 188 4.11 4.91 5.33
CA SER A 188 3.31 3.94 4.57
C SER A 188 2.02 4.58 4.03
N MET A 189 1.39 5.47 4.80
CA MET A 189 0.19 6.19 4.38
C MET A 189 0.45 7.07 3.15
N ILE A 190 1.64 7.63 3.00
CA ILE A 190 2.04 8.36 1.78
C ILE A 190 2.06 7.45 0.57
N GLN A 191 2.68 6.27 0.70
CA GLN A 191 2.70 5.30 -0.39
C GLN A 191 1.28 4.83 -0.75
N ILE A 192 0.42 4.62 0.25
CA ILE A 192 -1.00 4.28 0.03
C ILE A 192 -1.73 5.42 -0.70
N ALA A 193 -1.54 6.67 -0.28
CA ALA A 193 -2.13 7.84 -0.94
C ALA A 193 -1.68 7.94 -2.41
N TYR A 194 -0.39 7.73 -2.68
CA TYR A 194 0.15 7.67 -4.03
C TYR A 194 -0.54 6.60 -4.90
N GLU A 195 -0.65 5.38 -4.39
CA GLU A 195 -1.32 4.27 -5.09
C GLU A 195 -2.78 4.59 -5.42
N ILE A 196 -3.52 5.18 -4.46
CA ILE A 196 -4.91 5.60 -4.66
C ILE A 196 -4.97 6.63 -5.80
N LEU A 197 -4.23 7.74 -5.66
CA LEU A 197 -4.25 8.84 -6.63
C LEU A 197 -3.88 8.36 -8.03
N LYS A 198 -2.81 7.57 -8.14
CA LYS A 198 -2.37 7.02 -9.43
C LYS A 198 -3.39 6.06 -10.03
N SER A 199 -4.05 5.25 -9.22
CA SER A 199 -5.10 4.35 -9.70
C SER A 199 -6.26 5.12 -10.31
N PHE A 200 -6.78 6.14 -9.62
CA PHE A 200 -7.87 6.96 -10.12
C PHE A 200 -7.48 7.78 -11.35
N GLU A 201 -6.28 8.38 -11.34
CA GLU A 201 -5.72 9.09 -12.50
C GLU A 201 -5.66 8.14 -13.72
N TYR A 202 -5.18 6.92 -13.53
CA TYR A 202 -5.03 5.92 -14.57
C TYR A 202 -6.38 5.47 -15.14
N HIS A 203 -7.36 5.13 -14.28
CA HIS A 203 -8.71 4.77 -14.72
C HIS A 203 -9.41 5.89 -15.45
N GLY A 204 -9.25 7.15 -15.00
CA GLY A 204 -9.84 8.31 -15.65
C GLY A 204 -9.40 8.49 -17.11
N LYS A 205 -8.23 7.97 -17.48
CA LYS A 205 -7.68 8.03 -18.84
C LYS A 205 -8.11 6.84 -19.71
N ILE A 206 -8.52 5.71 -19.13
CA ILE A 206 -8.89 4.50 -19.90
C ILE A 206 -10.17 4.78 -20.70
N LYS A 207 -10.14 4.43 -21.99
CA LYS A 207 -11.32 4.43 -22.87
C LYS A 207 -11.94 3.05 -22.97
N SER A 208 -11.10 2.02 -23.13
CA SER A 208 -11.51 0.63 -23.18
C SER A 208 -10.34 -0.29 -22.85
N TYR A 209 -10.63 -1.54 -22.52
CA TYR A 209 -9.61 -2.57 -22.39
C TYR A 209 -10.10 -3.93 -22.88
N THR A 210 -9.16 -4.79 -23.23
CA THR A 210 -9.40 -6.24 -23.40
C THR A 210 -8.56 -7.00 -22.40
N ARG A 211 -9.09 -8.12 -21.89
CA ARG A 211 -8.43 -8.96 -20.89
C ARG A 211 -8.10 -10.32 -21.47
N LYS A 212 -6.88 -10.79 -21.21
CA LYS A 212 -6.45 -12.15 -21.55
C LYS A 212 -5.75 -12.81 -20.36
N VAL A 213 -6.18 -14.02 -20.01
CA VAL A 213 -5.47 -14.85 -19.02
C VAL A 213 -4.10 -15.22 -19.59
N GLN A 214 -3.05 -14.94 -18.83
CA GLN A 214 -1.66 -15.21 -19.21
C GLN A 214 -1.11 -16.43 -18.48
N THR A 215 -1.25 -16.46 -17.16
CA THR A 215 -0.65 -17.48 -16.30
C THR A 215 -1.44 -17.61 -15.00
N LYS A 216 -0.93 -18.42 -14.07
CA LYS A 216 -1.43 -18.54 -12.71
C LYS A 216 -0.33 -18.18 -11.70
N LEU A 217 -0.73 -17.70 -10.54
CA LEU A 217 0.17 -17.42 -9.42
C LEU A 217 -0.41 -18.01 -8.13
N ASN A 218 0.38 -17.98 -7.06
CA ASN A 218 -0.04 -18.38 -5.72
C ASN A 218 -0.37 -17.11 -4.90
N ALA A 219 -1.61 -17.05 -4.41
CA ALA A 219 -2.05 -16.16 -3.35
C ALA A 219 -1.82 -16.85 -2.01
N ILE A 220 -0.92 -16.32 -1.20
CA ILE A 220 -0.48 -16.88 0.09
C ILE A 220 -1.05 -16.00 1.19
N TYR A 221 -1.66 -16.61 2.21
CA TYR A 221 -2.29 -15.89 3.33
C TYR A 221 -1.46 -16.03 4.61
N PHE A 222 -1.24 -14.90 5.28
CA PHE A 222 -0.55 -14.78 6.57
C PHE A 222 -1.43 -13.95 7.52
N ASN A 223 -2.00 -14.56 8.55
CA ASN A 223 -2.98 -13.91 9.44
C ASN A 223 -4.09 -13.21 8.63
N ASP A 224 -4.70 -13.95 7.70
CA ASP A 224 -5.67 -13.47 6.70
C ASP A 224 -5.17 -12.39 5.71
N LYS A 225 -3.90 -11.95 5.80
CA LYS A 225 -3.31 -10.95 4.90
C LYS A 225 -2.73 -11.60 3.66
N LEU A 226 -2.97 -11.00 2.51
CA LEU A 226 -2.70 -11.59 1.21
C LEU A 226 -1.31 -11.22 0.68
N TYR A 227 -0.56 -12.20 0.20
CA TYR A 227 0.69 -11.98 -0.54
C TYR A 227 0.68 -12.76 -1.84
N PHE A 228 0.97 -12.09 -2.96
CA PHE A 228 1.05 -12.73 -4.28
C PHE A 228 2.48 -13.14 -4.63
N ALA A 229 2.67 -14.42 -4.92
CA ALA A 229 3.93 -15.02 -5.36
C ALA A 229 3.77 -15.77 -6.69
N SER A 230 4.72 -15.62 -7.62
CA SER A 230 4.70 -16.32 -8.92
C SER A 230 6.04 -16.96 -9.27
N TYR A 231 6.03 -18.00 -10.09
CA TYR A 231 7.22 -18.64 -10.69
C TYR A 231 7.50 -18.18 -12.13
N GLY A 232 6.78 -17.18 -12.67
CA GLY A 232 6.93 -16.80 -14.08
C GLY A 232 6.34 -15.45 -14.46
N CYS A 233 6.03 -14.58 -13.51
CA CYS A 233 5.65 -13.20 -13.79
C CYS A 233 6.73 -12.28 -13.22
N GLU A 234 7.48 -11.59 -14.08
CA GLU A 234 8.54 -10.65 -13.63
C GLU A 234 8.01 -9.57 -12.67
N LYS A 235 6.71 -9.25 -12.76
CA LYS A 235 6.05 -8.31 -11.84
C LYS A 235 5.72 -8.89 -10.47
N TYR A 236 5.68 -10.22 -10.32
CA TYR A 236 5.43 -10.87 -9.03
C TYR A 236 6.67 -11.66 -8.64
N PRO A 237 7.41 -11.20 -7.63
CA PRO A 237 8.72 -11.75 -7.35
C PRO A 237 8.65 -13.21 -6.90
N MET A 238 9.66 -13.99 -7.28
CA MET A 238 9.75 -15.42 -6.97
C MET A 238 10.18 -15.62 -5.52
N THR A 239 9.35 -16.21 -4.67
CA THR A 239 9.81 -16.72 -3.36
C THR A 239 9.31 -18.14 -3.11
N ALA A 240 10.13 -19.13 -3.46
CA ALA A 240 9.98 -20.48 -2.92
C ALA A 240 9.91 -20.44 -1.38
N ALA A 241 10.62 -19.48 -0.77
CA ALA A 241 10.60 -19.21 0.67
C ALA A 241 9.18 -18.93 1.22
N ALA A 242 8.33 -18.18 0.51
CA ALA A 242 6.98 -17.91 0.98
C ALA A 242 6.05 -19.10 0.92
N LEU A 243 6.26 -20.01 -0.04
CA LEU A 243 5.52 -21.25 -0.12
C LEU A 243 5.88 -22.23 0.99
N VAL A 244 7.06 -22.10 1.60
CA VAL A 244 7.52 -22.97 2.69
C VAL A 244 7.51 -22.32 4.06
N ASP A 245 7.16 -21.03 4.19
CA ASP A 245 7.03 -20.35 5.48
C ASP A 245 6.04 -21.12 6.38
N PRO A 246 6.41 -21.50 7.62
CA PRO A 246 5.51 -22.23 8.53
C PRO A 246 4.35 -21.37 9.04
N ARG A 247 4.43 -20.03 8.95
CA ARG A 247 3.37 -19.09 9.37
C ARG A 247 2.27 -18.93 8.34
N LYS A 248 2.44 -19.48 7.12
CA LYS A 248 1.38 -19.41 6.10
C LYS A 248 0.18 -20.24 6.56
N GLU A 249 -1.01 -19.71 6.35
CA GLU A 249 -2.26 -20.37 6.73
C GLU A 249 -2.88 -21.11 5.54
N ARG A 250 -2.81 -20.49 4.36
CA ARG A 250 -3.46 -20.96 3.14
C ARG A 250 -2.73 -20.52 1.88
N ILE A 251 -2.83 -21.35 0.85
CA ILE A 251 -2.40 -21.02 -0.52
C ILE A 251 -3.57 -21.25 -1.47
N GLU A 252 -3.82 -20.28 -2.33
CA GLU A 252 -4.79 -20.37 -3.42
C GLU A 252 -4.10 -20.12 -4.76
N THR A 253 -4.54 -20.82 -5.81
CA THR A 253 -4.09 -20.52 -7.17
C THR A 253 -5.02 -19.49 -7.81
N ARG A 254 -4.45 -18.36 -8.22
CA ARG A 254 -5.17 -17.24 -8.86
C ARG A 254 -4.76 -17.06 -10.30
N GLU A 255 -5.64 -16.48 -11.10
CA GLU A 255 -5.32 -16.19 -12.49
C GLU A 255 -4.62 -14.85 -12.60
N VAL A 256 -3.60 -14.79 -13.46
CA VAL A 256 -2.95 -13.55 -13.83
C VAL A 256 -3.39 -13.20 -15.23
N CYS A 257 -4.01 -12.04 -15.34
CA CYS A 257 -4.48 -11.48 -16.58
C CYS A 257 -3.56 -10.36 -17.05
N PHE A 258 -3.48 -10.20 -18.37
CA PHE A 258 -2.95 -9.01 -19.00
C PHE A 258 -4.10 -8.23 -19.63
N ASP A 259 -4.26 -6.99 -19.20
CA ASP A 259 -5.19 -6.04 -19.82
C ASP A 259 -4.43 -5.24 -20.88
N SER A 260 -4.92 -5.29 -22.13
CA SER A 260 -4.51 -4.36 -23.18
C SER A 260 -5.42 -3.14 -23.13
N LEU A 261 -4.86 -2.00 -22.75
CA LEU A 261 -5.60 -0.77 -22.50
C LEU A 261 -5.52 0.17 -23.70
N ASN A 262 -6.65 0.79 -24.04
CA ASN A 262 -6.71 1.91 -24.97
C ASN A 262 -7.11 3.15 -24.17
N PHE A 263 -6.30 4.20 -24.24
CA PHE A 263 -6.56 5.47 -23.56
C PHE A 263 -7.35 6.45 -24.44
N LYS A 264 -7.93 7.47 -23.79
CA LYS A 264 -8.71 8.52 -24.45
C LYS A 264 -7.89 9.37 -25.41
N ASP A 265 -6.59 9.53 -25.16
CA ASP A 265 -5.64 10.25 -26.02
C ASP A 265 -5.15 9.41 -27.23
N GLY A 266 -5.62 8.17 -27.35
CA GLY A 266 -5.24 7.24 -28.42
C GLY A 266 -4.00 6.39 -28.11
N THR A 267 -3.32 6.61 -26.99
CA THR A 267 -2.19 5.78 -26.56
C THR A 267 -2.66 4.39 -26.13
N LYS A 268 -1.73 3.43 -26.13
CA LYS A 268 -1.95 2.05 -25.69
C LYS A 268 -0.93 1.67 -24.63
N ASN A 269 -1.36 0.93 -23.61
CA ASN A 269 -0.47 0.37 -22.60
C ASN A 269 -0.98 -1.00 -22.13
N GLY A 270 -0.14 -1.74 -21.43
CA GLY A 270 -0.47 -3.00 -20.80
C GLY A 270 -0.45 -2.90 -19.28
N ARG A 271 -1.35 -3.61 -18.60
CA ARG A 271 -1.22 -3.86 -17.17
C ARG A 271 -1.40 -5.34 -16.85
N VAL A 272 -0.77 -5.78 -15.78
CA VAL A 272 -0.89 -7.14 -15.26
C VAL A 272 -1.78 -7.06 -14.03
N VAL A 273 -2.77 -7.95 -13.98
CA VAL A 273 -3.81 -7.98 -12.95
C VAL A 273 -3.89 -9.39 -12.37
N ALA A 274 -3.93 -9.51 -11.04
CA ALA A 274 -4.27 -10.77 -10.37
C ALA A 274 -5.78 -10.80 -10.05
N ILE A 275 -6.45 -11.91 -10.35
CA ILE A 275 -7.89 -12.17 -10.08
C ILE A 275 -8.14 -13.57 -9.52
#